data_AF-A0A972KSG3-F1
#
_entry.id   AF-A0A972KSG3-F1
#
_cell.length_a   1.000
_cell.length_b   1.000
_cell.length_c   1.000
_cell.angle_alpha   90.00
_cell.angle_beta   90.00
_cell.angle_gamma   90.00
#
_symmetry.space_group_name_H-M   'P 1'
#
loop_
_entity.id
_entity.type
_entity.pdbx_description
1 polymer ?
#
loop_
_entity_poly.entity_id
_entity_poly.type
_entity_poly.pdbx_seq_one_letter_code
_entity_poly.pdbx_strand_id
1 'polypeptide(L)'
;IMAVGLSYKAHSSTTLYLDLEKDSRYPATVRLGIEHRPLGVLSVRAGYQTAYGVFSGGVGITQDAFAFDYAVQVHPVLSMTHGVSLTARF
;
A
#
# COMPACT_ATOMS: atom_id res chain seq x y z
N ILE A 1 -1.26 -15.88 14.50
CA ILE A 1 -1.15 -14.53 13.91
C ILE A 1 -2.55 -13.93 14.01
N MET A 2 -2.69 -12.79 14.67
CA MET A 2 -3.96 -12.05 14.73
C MET A 2 -3.78 -10.78 13.91
N ALA A 3 -4.74 -10.48 13.03
CA ALA A 3 -4.73 -9.27 12.22
C ALA A 3 -6.12 -8.64 12.23
N VAL A 4 -6.19 -7.31 12.32
CA VAL A 4 -7.42 -6.53 12.23
C VAL A 4 -7.17 -5.35 11.30
N GLY A 5 -7.85 -5.36 10.16
CA GLY A 5 -7.81 -4.29 9.17
C GLY A 5 -9.06 -3.41 9.21
N LEU A 6 -8.85 -2.10 9.05
CA LEU A 6 -9.88 -1.09 8.90
C LEU A 6 -9.58 -0.27 7.64
N SER A 7 -10.59 -0.11 6.79
CA SER A 7 -10.57 0.82 5.66
C SER A 7 -11.61 1.90 5.86
N TYR A 8 -11.22 3.16 5.74
CA TYR A 8 -12.12 4.31 5.84
C TYR A 8 -12.08 5.14 4.56
N LYS A 9 -13.24 5.30 3.91
CA LYS A 9 -13.37 6.10 2.71
C LYS A 9 -13.67 7.56 3.08
N ALA A 10 -12.62 8.37 3.18
CA ALA A 10 -12.73 9.79 3.55
C ALA A 10 -13.34 10.64 2.43
N HIS A 11 -13.07 10.30 1.17
CA HIS A 11 -13.61 10.98 0.00
C HIS A 11 -13.93 9.98 -1.12
N SER A 12 -14.66 10.39 -2.16
CA SER A 12 -14.98 9.52 -3.31
C SER A 12 -13.73 8.89 -3.94
N SER A 13 -12.61 9.62 -3.91
CA SER A 13 -11.31 9.28 -4.46
C SER A 13 -10.20 9.10 -3.41
N THR A 14 -10.49 9.10 -2.10
CA THR A 14 -9.47 8.89 -1.06
C THR A 14 -9.91 7.84 -0.05
N THR A 15 -9.06 6.83 0.15
CA THR A 15 -9.27 5.77 1.14
C THR A 15 -8.06 5.69 2.07
N LEU A 16 -8.34 5.62 3.36
CA LEU A 16 -7.36 5.38 4.41
C LEU A 16 -7.43 3.93 4.85
N TYR A 17 -6.27 3.36 5.16
CA TYR A 17 -6.11 1.99 5.61
C TYR A 17 -5.33 1.99 6.93
N LEU A 18 -5.81 1.19 7.86
CA LEU A 18 -5.16 0.89 9.12
C LEU A 18 -5.21 -0.62 9.29
N ASP A 19 -4.07 -1.24 9.51
CA ASP A 19 -3.98 -2.67 9.76
C ASP A 19 -3.11 -2.91 11.00
N LEU A 20 -3.67 -3.63 11.98
CA LEU A 20 -2.99 -4.03 13.20
C LEU A 20 -2.69 -5.52 13.14
N GLU A 21 -1.40 -5.84 13.11
CA GLU A 21 -0.92 -7.22 13.08
C GLU A 21 -0.22 -7.56 14.40
N LYS A 22 -0.58 -8.69 14.99
CA LYS A 22 0.07 -9.26 16.17
C LYS A 22 0.48 -10.70 15.89
N ASP A 23 1.79 -10.92 15.80
CA ASP A 23 2.36 -12.25 15.93
C ASP A 23 2.61 -12.55 17.43
N SER A 24 2.54 -13.81 17.82
CA SER A 24 2.95 -14.26 19.16
C SER A 24 4.46 -14.14 19.36
N ARG A 25 5.25 -14.17 18.28
CA ARG A 25 6.72 -14.13 18.33
C ARG A 25 7.31 -12.74 18.11
N TYR A 26 6.53 -11.79 17.59
CA TYR A 26 7.00 -10.46 17.20
C TYR A 26 6.19 -9.36 17.90
N PRO A 27 6.76 -8.15 18.04
CA PRO A 27 6.00 -6.99 18.50
C PRO A 27 4.78 -6.72 17.62
N ALA A 28 3.75 -6.11 18.22
CA ALA A 28 2.58 -5.68 17.47
C ALA A 28 3.02 -4.65 16.42
N THR A 29 2.52 -4.81 15.20
CA THR A 29 2.83 -3.93 14.07
C THR A 29 1.59 -3.20 13.65
N VAL A 30 1.72 -1.89 13.44
CA VAL A 30 0.66 -1.07 12.85
C VAL A 30 1.11 -0.68 11.46
N ARG A 31 0.23 -0.88 10.49
CA ARG A 31 0.41 -0.49 9.09
C ARG A 31 -0.61 0.59 8.77
N LEU A 32 -0.13 1.72 8.33
CA LEU A 32 -0.94 2.84 7.87
C LEU A 32 -0.82 2.92 6.36
N GLY A 33 -1.93 3.17 5.67
CA GLY A 33 -1.96 3.33 4.23
C GLY A 33 -2.92 4.42 3.81
N ILE A 34 -2.60 5.08 2.71
CA ILE A 34 -3.49 5.99 2.01
C ILE A 34 -3.47 5.65 0.53
N GLU A 35 -4.65 5.57 -0.06
CA GLU A 35 -4.83 5.48 -1.50
C GLU A 35 -5.64 6.67 -1.98
N HIS A 36 -5.12 7.36 -2.99
CA HIS A 36 -5.79 8.45 -3.66
C HIS A 36 -5.95 8.13 -5.15
N ARG A 37 -7.16 8.31 -5.70
CA ARG A 37 -7.53 8.02 -7.09
C ARG A 37 -8.14 9.25 -7.77
N PRO A 38 -7.35 10.24 -8.18
CA PRO A 38 -7.88 11.51 -8.66
C PRO A 38 -8.64 11.40 -9.98
N LEU A 39 -8.24 10.49 -10.89
CA LEU A 39 -8.74 10.42 -12.26
C LEU A 39 -9.42 9.08 -12.61
N GLY A 40 -9.73 8.23 -11.63
CA GLY A 40 -10.30 6.88 -11.84
C GLY A 40 -9.30 5.88 -12.43
N VAL A 41 -8.52 6.30 -13.43
CA VAL A 41 -7.43 5.56 -14.07
C VAL A 41 -6.12 5.64 -13.29
N LEU A 42 -5.89 6.73 -12.56
CA LEU A 42 -4.66 6.93 -11.79
C LEU A 42 -4.90 6.60 -10.31
N SER A 43 -3.98 5.84 -9.74
CA SER A 43 -3.92 5.52 -8.32
C SER A 43 -2.56 5.90 -7.76
N VAL A 44 -2.56 6.56 -6.60
CA VAL A 44 -1.36 6.92 -5.84
C VAL A 44 -1.52 6.32 -4.45
N ARG A 45 -0.51 5.59 -4.00
CA ARG A 45 -0.51 4.88 -2.73
C ARG A 45 0.71 5.28 -1.92
N ALA A 46 0.51 5.46 -0.63
CA ALA A 46 1.60 5.60 0.33
C ALA A 46 1.24 4.80 1.58
N GLY A 47 2.26 4.29 2.26
CA GLY A 47 2.07 3.52 3.47
C GLY A 47 3.29 3.50 4.37
N TYR A 48 3.05 3.25 5.64
CA TYR A 48 4.07 3.22 6.68
C TYR A 48 3.82 2.04 7.62
N GLN A 49 4.87 1.32 7.96
CA GLN A 49 4.83 0.20 8.89
C GLN A 49 5.69 0.51 10.12
N THR A 50 5.07 0.57 11.29
CA THR A 50 5.71 1.07 12.51
C THR A 50 6.78 0.14 13.07
N ALA A 51 6.60 -1.18 12.99
CA ALA A 51 7.51 -2.14 13.65
C ALA A 51 8.92 -2.15 13.07
N TYR A 52 9.06 -1.87 11.77
CA TYR A 52 10.35 -1.85 11.07
C TYR A 52 10.70 -0.47 10.52
N GLY A 53 9.87 0.55 10.77
CA GLY A 53 10.06 1.90 10.23
C GLY A 53 10.08 1.94 8.70
N VAL A 54 9.31 1.06 8.05
CA VAL A 54 9.35 0.90 6.59
C VAL A 54 8.38 1.86 5.94
N PHE A 55 8.87 2.64 4.99
CA PHE A 55 8.04 3.50 4.14
C PHE A 55 7.75 2.79 2.82
N SER A 56 6.56 2.99 2.28
CA SER A 56 6.15 2.45 0.99
C SER A 56 5.41 3.52 0.20
N GLY A 57 5.65 3.54 -1.11
CA GLY A 57 4.99 4.42 -2.05
C GLY A 57 4.72 3.68 -3.34
N GLY A 58 3.68 4.06 -4.07
CA GLY A 58 3.40 3.47 -5.36
C GLY A 58 2.46 4.32 -6.20
N VAL A 59 2.56 4.14 -7.50
CA VAL A 59 1.69 4.75 -8.49
C VAL A 59 1.23 3.67 -9.45
N GLY A 60 -0.04 3.71 -9.81
CA GLY A 60 -0.64 2.74 -10.71
C GLY A 60 -1.58 3.39 -11.70
N ILE A 61 -1.50 2.96 -12.94
CA ILE A 61 -2.41 3.35 -14.01
C ILE A 61 -3.23 2.13 -14.39
N THR A 62 -4.54 2.20 -14.20
CA THR A 62 -5.51 1.16 -14.59
C THR A 62 -6.37 1.67 -15.73
N GLN A 63 -6.35 0.95 -16.84
CA GLN A 63 -7.31 1.04 -17.93
C GLN A 63 -8.00 -0.33 -18.09
N ASP A 64 -9.14 -0.36 -18.79
CA ASP A 64 -10.03 -1.54 -18.80
C ASP A 64 -9.30 -2.87 -19.05
N ALA A 65 -8.44 -2.92 -20.07
CA ALA A 65 -7.69 -4.11 -20.45
C ALA A 65 -6.29 -4.23 -19.81
N PHE A 66 -5.74 -3.16 -19.23
CA PHE A 66 -4.35 -3.14 -18.75
C PHE A 66 -4.20 -2.36 -17.45
N ALA A 67 -3.45 -2.90 -16.50
CA ALA A 67 -2.99 -2.18 -15.33
C ALA A 67 -1.46 -2.22 -15.24
N PHE A 68 -0.86 -1.07 -14.96
CA PHE A 68 0.55 -0.93 -14.68
C PHE A 68 0.72 -0.34 -13.29
N ASP A 69 1.49 -0.99 -12.42
CA ASP A 69 1.81 -0.49 -11.08
C ASP A 69 3.32 -0.43 -10.89
N TYR A 70 3.79 0.67 -10.32
CA TYR A 70 5.14 0.83 -9.83
C TYR A 70 5.08 1.10 -8.33
N ALA A 71 5.86 0.34 -7.56
CA ALA A 71 5.95 0.47 -6.12
C ALA A 71 7.41 0.58 -5.69
N VAL A 72 7.64 1.32 -4.61
CA VAL A 72 8.91 1.41 -3.93
C VAL A 72 8.69 1.21 -2.44
N GLN A 73 9.57 0.44 -1.82
CA GLN A 73 9.61 0.25 -0.39
C GLN A 73 11.00 0.67 0.11
N VAL A 74 11.04 1.49 1.16
CA VAL A 74 12.27 1.96 1.77
C VAL A 74 12.38 1.29 3.14
N HIS A 75 13.28 0.32 3.24
CA HIS A 75 13.58 -0.38 4.48
C HIS A 75 14.83 0.24 5.13
N PRO A 76 14.86 0.50 6.45
CA PRO A 76 16.01 1.16 7.08
C PRO A 76 17.33 0.41 6.91
N VAL A 77 17.28 -0.93 6.95
CA VAL A 77 18.46 -1.80 6.80
C VAL A 77 18.70 -2.25 5.35
N LEU A 78 17.68 -2.71 4.62
CA LEU A 78 17.82 -3.25 3.26
C LEU A 78 17.82 -2.17 2.16
N SER A 79 17.70 -0.89 2.51
CA SER A 79 17.58 0.23 1.56
C SER A 79 16.31 0.15 0.71
N MET A 80 16.37 0.60 -0.54
CA MET A 80 15.21 0.72 -1.42
C MET A 80 14.97 -0.55 -2.24
N THR A 81 13.74 -1.04 -2.22
CA THR A 81 13.24 -2.13 -3.06
C THR A 81 12.22 -1.58 -4.03
N HIS A 82 12.42 -1.86 -5.33
CA HIS A 82 11.53 -1.44 -6.40
C HIS A 82 10.72 -2.63 -6.90
N GLY A 83 9.43 -2.42 -7.18
CA GLY A 83 8.53 -3.41 -7.75
C GLY A 83 7.78 -2.82 -8.94
N VAL A 84 7.64 -3.60 -10.00
CA VAL A 84 6.84 -3.24 -11.18
C VAL A 84 5.87 -4.39 -11.44
N SER A 85 4.63 -4.06 -11.76
CA SER A 85 3.60 -5.01 -12.15
C SER A 85 2.96 -4.57 -13.46
N LEU A 86 2.70 -5.52 -14.34
CA LEU A 86 1.89 -5.35 -15.54
C LEU A 86 0.82 -6.45 -15.54
N THR A 87 -0.43 -6.04 -15.58
CA THR A 87 -1.58 -6.95 -15.66
C THR A 87 -2.33 -6.68 -16.97
N ALA A 88 -2.61 -7.74 -17.73
CA ALA A 88 -3.49 -7.71 -18.89
C ALA A 88 -4.74 -8.54 -18.58
N ARG A 89 -5.91 -8.04 -18.94
CA ARG A 89 -7.20 -8.73 -18.80
C ARG A 89 -7.75 -9.01 -20.20
N PHE A 90 -7.99 -10.29 -20.50
CA PHE A 90 -8.51 -10.80 -21.77
C PHE A 90 -9.70 -11.72 -21.51
#